data_AF-A0A2W6B808-F1
#
_entry.id   AF-A0A2W6B808-F1
#
_cell.length_a   1.000
_cell.length_b   1.000
_cell.length_c   1.000
_cell.angle_alpha   90.00
_cell.angle_beta   90.00
_cell.angle_gamma   90.00
#
_symmetry.space_group_name_H-M   'P 1'
#
loop_
_entity.id
_entity.type
_entity.pdbx_description
1 polymer ?
#
loop_
_entity_poly.entity_id
_entity_poly.type
_entity_poly.pdbx_seq_one_letter_code
_entity_poly.pdbx_strand_id
1 'polypeptide(L)'
;MTETTSLKDGDLSSEALAKGEAHPAALAALQYLTALGFQEKQDFLLTFSSLALEGNRLAEICYGTLRRIIDGEPVSDRYLLGLAWEINSIKTRREKPQTSQ
;
A
#
# COMPACT_ATOMS: atom_id res chain seq x y z
N MET A 1 48.52 20.54 -0.95
CA MET A 1 47.29 21.29 -1.28
C MET A 1 46.20 20.26 -1.43
N THR A 2 45.42 20.03 -0.37
CA THR A 2 44.29 19.09 -0.38
C THR A 2 43.05 19.85 -0.80
N GLU A 3 42.56 19.57 -2.01
CA GLU A 3 41.25 20.02 -2.46
C GLU A 3 40.18 19.29 -1.65
N THR A 4 39.68 19.96 -0.61
CA THR A 4 38.42 19.63 0.04
C THR A 4 37.31 19.98 -0.95
N THR A 5 36.83 18.97 -1.69
CA THR A 5 35.57 19.06 -2.43
C THR A 5 34.44 19.14 -1.42
N SER A 6 34.09 20.38 -1.07
CA SER A 6 32.85 20.70 -0.37
C SER A 6 31.69 20.34 -1.29
N LEU A 7 31.06 19.19 -1.05
CA LEU A 7 29.78 18.86 -1.65
C LEU A 7 28.79 19.95 -1.20
N LYS A 8 28.30 20.73 -2.17
CA LYS A 8 27.24 21.69 -1.94
C LYS A 8 25.98 20.91 -1.58
N ASP A 9 25.51 21.08 -0.34
CA ASP A 9 24.13 20.82 0.04
C ASP A 9 23.25 21.78 -0.78
N GLY A 10 22.90 21.37 -1.99
CA GLY A 10 22.20 22.22 -2.95
C GLY A 10 21.44 21.35 -3.92
N ASP A 11 20.12 21.45 -3.79
CA ASP A 11 19.08 20.89 -4.67
C ASP A 11 18.61 19.47 -4.28
N LEU A 12 17.86 19.38 -3.17
CA LEU A 12 16.81 18.37 -3.08
C LEU A 12 15.81 18.72 -4.18
N SER A 13 15.90 18.00 -5.30
CA SER A 13 14.97 18.17 -6.40
C SER A 13 13.54 18.02 -5.86
N SER A 14 12.60 18.83 -6.34
CA SER A 14 11.20 18.79 -5.88
C SER A 14 10.53 17.43 -6.07
N GLU A 15 11.15 16.54 -6.85
CA GLU A 15 10.72 15.16 -7.07
C GLU A 15 11.19 14.14 -6.01
N ALA A 16 12.13 14.52 -5.12
CA ALA A 16 12.68 13.64 -4.09
C ALA A 16 12.07 13.92 -2.71
N LEU A 17 11.65 12.86 -2.02
CA LEU A 17 11.16 12.97 -0.65
C LEU A 17 12.31 13.17 0.34
N ALA A 18 12.09 14.02 1.34
CA ALA A 18 13.04 14.17 2.43
C ALA A 18 13.16 12.86 3.23
N LYS A 19 14.31 12.66 3.89
CA LYS A 19 14.52 11.47 4.71
C LYS A 19 13.51 11.42 5.85
N GLY A 20 12.69 10.37 5.87
CA GLY A 20 11.65 10.17 6.88
C GLY A 20 10.33 10.88 6.58
N GLU A 21 10.24 11.61 5.47
CA GLU A 21 8.98 12.09 4.93
C GLU A 21 8.17 10.91 4.40
N ALA A 22 6.89 10.83 4.80
CA ALA A 22 5.98 9.82 4.27
C ALA A 22 5.66 10.15 2.81
N HIS A 23 5.58 9.12 1.97
CA HIS A 23 5.19 9.30 0.59
C HIS A 23 3.78 9.92 0.51
N PRO A 24 3.55 11.02 -0.24
CA PRO A 24 2.23 11.68 -0.29
C PRO A 24 1.09 10.73 -0.69
N ALA A 25 1.34 9.84 -1.65
CA ALA A 25 0.37 8.81 -2.03
C ALA A 25 0.08 7.76 -0.92
N ALA A 26 1.00 7.53 0.03
CA ALA A 26 0.75 6.62 1.14
C ALA A 26 -0.30 7.19 2.11
N LEU A 27 -0.37 8.51 2.26
CA LEU A 27 -1.43 9.18 3.01
C LEU A 27 -2.80 8.94 2.36
N ALA A 28 -2.89 9.15 1.03
CA ALA A 28 -4.12 8.88 0.27
C ALA A 28 -4.51 7.39 0.32
N ALA A 29 -3.53 6.49 0.23
CA ALA A 29 -3.76 5.05 0.36
C ALA A 29 -4.29 4.68 1.75
N LEU A 30 -3.73 5.25 2.83
CA LEU A 30 -4.22 5.02 4.18
C LEU A 30 -5.65 5.56 4.36
N GLN A 31 -5.95 6.75 3.83
CA GLN A 31 -7.31 7.30 3.84
C GLN A 31 -8.29 6.37 3.11
N TYR A 32 -7.91 5.87 1.94
CA TYR A 32 -8.71 4.90 1.19
C TYR A 32 -8.97 3.61 1.99
N LEU A 33 -7.93 3.04 2.60
CA LEU A 33 -8.02 1.79 3.37
C LEU A 33 -8.82 1.96 4.67
N THR A 34 -8.68 3.10 5.35
CA THR A 34 -9.41 3.40 6.58
C THR A 34 -10.88 3.70 6.31
N ALA A 35 -11.20 4.29 5.16
CA ALA A 35 -12.58 4.56 4.70
C ALA A 35 -13.39 3.30 4.35
N LEU A 36 -12.75 2.14 4.16
CA LEU A 36 -13.47 0.87 3.97
C LEU A 36 -14.39 0.58 5.17
N GLY A 37 -15.61 0.15 4.90
CA GLY A 37 -16.54 -0.28 5.94
C GLY A 37 -16.01 -1.48 6.72
N PHE A 38 -16.54 -1.71 7.93
CA PHE A 38 -16.19 -2.88 8.73
C PHE A 38 -16.41 -4.19 7.94
N GLN A 39 -17.57 -4.30 7.28
CA GLN A 39 -17.91 -5.49 6.48
C GLN A 39 -16.94 -5.69 5.31
N GLU A 40 -16.63 -4.64 4.54
CA GLU A 40 -15.66 -4.74 3.44
C GLU A 40 -14.27 -5.19 3.93
N LYS A 41 -13.80 -4.67 5.07
CA LYS A 41 -12.52 -5.10 5.66
C LYS A 41 -12.54 -6.58 5.99
N GLN A 42 -13.64 -7.11 6.54
CA GLN A 42 -13.77 -8.54 6.83
C GLN A 42 -13.80 -9.39 5.55
N ASP A 43 -14.51 -8.94 4.51
CA ASP A 43 -14.58 -9.64 3.23
C ASP A 43 -13.19 -9.74 2.57
N PHE A 44 -12.38 -8.66 2.65
CA PHE A 44 -11.01 -8.68 2.16
C PHE A 44 -10.09 -9.56 3.01
N LEU A 45 -10.23 -9.54 4.35
CA LEU A 45 -9.47 -10.45 5.21
C LEU A 45 -9.76 -11.92 4.86
N LEU A 46 -11.02 -12.29 4.67
CA LEU A 46 -11.41 -13.63 4.24
C LEU A 46 -10.82 -13.98 2.87
N THR A 47 -10.96 -13.09 1.89
CA THR A 47 -10.42 -13.28 0.54
C THR A 47 -8.92 -13.51 0.57
N PHE A 48 -8.16 -12.64 1.24
CA PHE A 48 -6.71 -12.77 1.31
C PHE A 48 -6.27 -13.98 2.13
N SER A 49 -6.98 -14.33 3.21
CA SER A 49 -6.67 -15.51 4.00
C SER A 49 -6.83 -16.81 3.20
N SER A 50 -7.88 -16.92 2.38
CA SER A 50 -8.10 -18.08 1.51
C SER A 50 -6.96 -18.24 0.50
N LEU A 51 -6.60 -17.15 -0.19
CA LEU A 51 -5.53 -17.17 -1.17
C LEU A 51 -4.15 -17.42 -0.52
N ALA A 52 -3.93 -16.91 0.69
CA ALA A 52 -2.71 -17.18 1.45
C ALA A 52 -2.57 -18.67 1.79
N LEU A 53 -3.66 -19.35 2.15
CA LEU A 53 -3.65 -20.80 2.39
C LEU A 53 -3.30 -21.61 1.13
N GLU A 54 -3.57 -21.06 -0.05
CA GLU A 54 -3.17 -21.63 -1.35
C GLU A 54 -1.71 -21.31 -1.72
N GLY A 55 -0.94 -20.66 -0.83
CA GLY A 55 0.46 -20.29 -1.05
C GLY A 55 0.66 -19.00 -1.84
N ASN A 56 -0.37 -18.16 -1.97
CA ASN A 56 -0.25 -16.88 -2.64
C ASN A 56 0.49 -15.85 -1.75
N ARG A 57 1.76 -15.61 -2.07
CA ARG A 57 2.62 -14.68 -1.31
C ARG A 57 2.11 -13.24 -1.26
N LEU A 58 1.49 -12.75 -2.34
CA LEU A 58 0.90 -11.41 -2.34
C LEU A 58 -0.27 -11.35 -1.35
N ALA A 59 -1.13 -12.37 -1.34
CA ALA A 59 -2.26 -12.45 -0.42
C ALA A 59 -1.82 -12.52 1.05
N GLU A 60 -0.76 -13.28 1.38
CA GLU A 60 -0.17 -13.28 2.72
C GLU A 60 0.23 -11.87 3.18
N ILE A 61 0.89 -11.12 2.29
CA ILE A 61 1.32 -9.75 2.56
C ILE A 61 0.12 -8.83 2.72
N CYS A 62 -0.88 -8.92 1.84
CA CYS A 62 -2.10 -8.12 1.91
C CYS A 62 -2.89 -8.41 3.19
N TYR A 63 -3.05 -9.68 3.56
CA TYR A 63 -3.70 -10.11 4.81
C TYR A 63 -3.01 -9.52 6.04
N GLY A 64 -1.69 -9.72 6.15
CA GLY A 64 -0.91 -9.19 7.27
C GLY A 64 -0.97 -7.67 7.34
N THR A 65 -0.91 -6.98 6.19
CA THR A 65 -0.98 -5.53 6.13
C THR A 65 -2.34 -5.01 6.58
N LEU A 66 -3.44 -5.58 6.08
CA LEU A 66 -4.80 -5.17 6.44
C LEU A 66 -5.09 -5.41 7.92
N ARG A 67 -4.65 -6.55 8.46
CA ARG A 67 -4.79 -6.86 9.89
C ARG A 67 -4.07 -5.82 10.76
N ARG A 68 -2.83 -5.48 10.43
CA ARG A 68 -2.05 -4.46 11.15
C ARG A 68 -2.72 -3.10 11.15
N ILE A 69 -3.32 -2.69 10.03
CA ILE A 69 -4.09 -1.45 9.95
C ILE A 69 -5.30 -1.50 10.88
N ILE A 70 -6.02 -2.62 10.94
CA ILE A 70 -7.17 -2.81 11.84
C ILE A 70 -6.74 -2.76 13.30
N ASP A 71 -5.61 -3.38 13.63
CA ASP A 71 -5.06 -3.44 14.99
C ASP A 71 -4.34 -2.13 15.41
N GLY A 72 -4.25 -1.14 14.52
CA GLY A 72 -3.60 0.15 14.79
C GLY A 72 -2.07 0.09 14.80
N GLU A 73 -1.48 -0.94 14.21
CA GLU A 73 -0.03 -1.12 14.12
C GLU A 73 0.61 -0.30 12.98
N PRO A 74 1.86 0.14 13.13
CA PRO A 74 2.55 0.94 12.11
C PRO A 74 2.83 0.13 10.84
N VAL A 75 2.50 0.67 9.67
CA VAL A 75 2.73 0.04 8.36
C VAL A 75 3.53 0.99 7.48
N SER A 76 4.55 0.48 6.77
CA SER A 76 5.34 1.34 5.88
C SER A 76 4.62 1.60 4.56
N ASP A 77 4.97 2.72 3.93
CA ASP A 77 4.35 3.25 2.71
C ASP A 77 4.18 2.22 1.60
N ARG A 78 5.21 1.39 1.36
CA ARG A 78 5.17 0.36 0.32
C ARG A 78 4.03 -0.64 0.51
N TYR A 79 3.71 -0.99 1.76
CA TYR A 79 2.66 -1.94 2.09
C TYR A 79 1.29 -1.27 1.99
N LEU A 80 1.17 -0.01 2.42
CA LEU A 80 -0.07 0.76 2.27
C LEU A 80 -0.44 0.92 0.79
N LEU A 81 0.52 1.35 -0.02
CA LEU A 81 0.34 1.53 -1.46
C LEU A 81 -0.01 0.20 -2.14
N GLY A 82 0.71 -0.88 -1.82
CA GLY A 82 0.45 -2.21 -2.39
C GLY A 82 -0.92 -2.76 -2.03
N LEU A 83 -1.35 -2.63 -0.77
CA LEU A 83 -2.67 -3.09 -0.34
C LEU A 83 -3.80 -2.26 -0.98
N ALA A 84 -3.67 -0.93 -1.00
CA ALA A 84 -4.65 -0.06 -1.63
C ALA A 84 -4.82 -0.37 -3.13
N TRP A 85 -3.70 -0.58 -3.83
CA TRP A 85 -3.70 -0.98 -5.22
C TRP A 85 -4.41 -2.32 -5.45
N GLU A 86 -4.09 -3.35 -4.65
CA GLU A 86 -4.68 -4.67 -4.86
C GLU A 86 -6.19 -4.67 -4.58
N ILE A 87 -6.63 -4.02 -3.49
CA ILE A 87 -8.06 -3.87 -3.18
C ILE A 87 -8.79 -3.14 -4.31
N ASN A 88 -8.23 -2.04 -4.81
CA ASN A 88 -8.81 -1.30 -5.92
C ASN A 88 -8.89 -2.16 -7.19
N SER A 89 -7.84 -2.94 -7.46
CA SER A 89 -7.78 -3.84 -8.61
C SER A 89 -8.85 -4.93 -8.53
N ILE A 90 -9.07 -5.53 -7.36
CA ILE A 90 -10.15 -6.50 -7.13
C ILE A 90 -11.51 -5.85 -7.38
N LYS A 91 -11.77 -4.66 -6.81
CA LYS A 91 -13.04 -3.94 -7.00
C LYS A 91 -13.29 -3.64 -8.49
N THR A 92 -12.27 -3.11 -9.18
CA THR A 92 -12.35 -2.79 -10.62
C THR A 92 -12.62 -4.04 -11.48
N ARG A 93 -12.02 -5.19 -11.13
CA ARG A 93 -12.27 -6.46 -11.83
C ARG A 93 -13.70 -6.97 -11.63
N ARG A 94 -14.32 -6.69 -10.48
CA ARG A 94 -15.71 -7.10 -10.17
C ARG A 94 -16.75 -6.21 -10.87
N GLU A 95 -16.42 -4.95 -11.14
CA GLU A 95 -17.33 -3.99 -11.78
C GLU A 95 -17.43 -4.15 -13.30
N LYS A 96 -16.41 -4.72 -13.96
CA LYS A 96 -16.48 -4.99 -15.39
C LYS A 96 -17.44 -6.15 -15.66
N PRO A 97 -18.54 -5.97 -16.39
CA PRO A 97 -19.38 -7.08 -16.81
C PRO A 97 -18.54 -8.04 -17.67
N GLN A 98 -18.63 -9.34 -17.39
CA GLN A 98 -18.11 -10.37 -18.30
C GLN A 98 -18.86 -10.24 -19.62
N THR A 99 -18.29 -9.52 -20.58
CA THR A 99 -18.69 -9.66 -21.98
C THR A 99 -18.24 -11.04 -22.43
N SER A 100 -19.14 -12.02 -22.35
CA SER A 100 -18.98 -13.31 -23.02
C SER A 100 -18.71 -13.07 -24.51
N GLN A 101 -17.57 -13.57 -24.98
CA GLN A 101 -17.34 -13.87 -26.40
C GLN A 101 -17.71 -15.32 -26.66
#